data_AF-A0A8H7DF50-F1
#
_entry.id   AF-A0A8H7DF50-F1
#
_cell.length_a   1.000
_cell.length_b   1.000
_cell.length_c   1.000
_cell.angle_alpha   90.00
_cell.angle_beta   90.00
_cell.angle_gamma   90.00
#
_symmetry.space_group_name_H-M   'P 1'
#
loop_
_entity.id
_entity.type
_entity.pdbx_description
1 polymer ?
#
loop_
_entity_poly.entity_id
_entity_poly.type
_entity_poly.pdbx_seq_one_letter_code
_entity_poly.pdbx_strand_id
1 'polypeptide(L)'
;MVLVNMSLAFLVALSIILAIPRAAATGGSDSWPEDFVIPAENMSPVWQLHLDPVLMEIHNSARYALNGSQADAEWAALIPLGGGIVNLGPDNEAFMLSIFHQLKCLDIIRKDYLAGMTGARTIPSGATQHCINYLRQMVLCRSNKQLLRVVDIYSNHFIPPRGIVRTCRDWTGVYQRVAEMQESGAAAQP
;
A
#
# COMPACT_ATOMS: atom_id res chain seq x y z
N MET A 1 54.73 6.49 13.99
CA MET A 1 54.44 5.20 13.31
C MET A 1 52.98 5.06 12.86
N VAL A 2 52.00 5.62 13.58
CA VAL A 2 50.55 5.54 13.21
C VAL A 2 50.20 6.37 11.95
N LEU A 3 50.81 7.53 11.75
CA LEU A 3 50.52 8.42 10.61
C LEU A 3 50.93 7.85 9.25
N VAL A 4 51.92 6.96 9.20
CA VAL A 4 52.41 6.36 7.94
C VAL A 4 51.42 5.31 7.41
N ASN A 5 50.73 4.59 8.31
CA ASN A 5 49.75 3.56 7.94
C ASN A 5 48.43 4.13 7.38
N MET A 6 48.02 5.33 7.83
CA MET A 6 46.80 5.96 7.30
C MET A 6 46.99 6.48 5.87
N SER A 7 48.19 6.98 5.54
CA SER A 7 48.50 7.45 4.19
C SER A 7 48.57 6.32 3.16
N LEU A 8 49.05 5.14 3.56
CA LEU A 8 49.12 3.98 2.68
C LEU A 8 47.72 3.41 2.37
N ALA A 9 46.82 3.39 3.36
CA ALA A 9 45.44 2.95 3.18
C ALA A 9 44.66 3.86 2.21
N PHE A 10 44.88 5.18 2.29
CA PHE A 10 44.24 6.15 1.40
C PHE A 10 44.69 6.00 -0.07
N LEU A 11 45.98 5.75 -0.29
CA LEU A 11 46.53 5.58 -1.64
C LEU A 11 46.05 4.28 -2.30
N VAL A 12 45.87 3.20 -1.52
CA VAL A 12 45.31 1.93 -2.02
C VAL A 12 43.82 2.07 -2.35
N ALA A 13 43.04 2.79 -1.55
CA ALA A 13 41.61 3.01 -1.85
C ALA A 13 41.42 3.84 -3.14
N LEU A 14 42.25 4.85 -3.36
CA LEU A 14 42.16 5.72 -4.53
C LEU A 14 42.54 4.99 -5.84
N SER A 15 43.53 4.10 -5.80
CA SER A 15 43.94 3.32 -6.98
C SER A 15 42.88 2.30 -7.40
N ILE A 16 42.13 1.73 -6.44
CA ILE A 16 41.01 0.82 -6.73
C ILE A 16 39.86 1.57 -7.42
N ILE A 17 39.51 2.77 -6.97
CA ILE A 17 38.43 3.58 -7.55
C ILE A 17 38.76 4.02 -8.99
N LEU A 18 40.03 4.35 -9.26
CA LEU A 18 40.49 4.76 -10.59
C LEU A 18 40.63 3.59 -11.58
N ALA A 19 40.69 2.34 -11.10
CA ALA A 19 40.81 1.15 -11.93
C ALA A 19 39.47 0.55 -12.39
N ILE A 20 38.33 1.10 -11.95
CA ILE A 20 37.01 0.64 -12.40
C ILE A 20 36.67 1.33 -13.74
N PRO A 21 36.62 0.61 -14.87
CA PRO A 21 36.24 1.22 -16.14
C PRO A 21 34.79 1.72 -16.05
N ARG A 22 34.58 3.00 -16.32
CA ARG A 22 33.23 3.58 -16.48
C ARG A 22 32.62 3.00 -17.74
N ALA A 23 31.70 2.05 -17.59
CA ALA A 23 30.83 1.65 -18.68
C ALA A 23 29.95 2.86 -19.06
N ALA A 24 30.18 3.42 -20.24
CA ALA A 24 29.29 4.40 -20.83
C ALA A 24 28.04 3.65 -21.32
N ALA A 25 26.90 3.87 -20.65
CA ALA A 25 25.62 3.36 -21.11
C ALA A 25 25.26 4.07 -22.43
N THR A 26 25.38 3.37 -23.55
CA THR A 26 24.86 3.82 -24.85
C THR A 26 23.36 3.59 -24.87
N GLY A 27 22.59 4.59 -24.46
CA GLY A 27 21.13 4.59 -24.58
C GLY A 27 20.71 4.76 -26.04
N GLY A 28 20.20 3.68 -26.65
CA GLY A 28 19.45 3.74 -27.90
C GLY A 28 18.05 4.30 -27.62
N SER A 29 17.63 5.28 -28.42
CA SER A 29 16.32 5.91 -28.32
C SER A 29 15.28 5.10 -29.11
N ASP A 30 14.55 4.23 -28.42
CA ASP A 30 13.31 3.65 -28.96
C ASP A 30 12.12 4.35 -28.28
N SER A 31 11.26 4.95 -29.10
CA SER A 31 10.06 5.70 -28.68
C SER A 31 8.93 4.76 -28.24
N TRP A 32 8.48 4.89 -26.98
CA TRP A 32 7.40 4.09 -26.38
C TRP A 32 6.05 4.85 -26.35
N PRO A 33 4.90 4.15 -26.30
CA PRO A 33 3.56 4.76 -26.20
C PRO A 33 3.36 5.50 -24.86
N GLU A 34 2.69 6.65 -24.91
CA GLU A 34 2.57 7.69 -23.85
C GLU A 34 1.90 7.26 -22.52
N ASP A 35 1.36 6.05 -22.38
CA ASP A 35 0.54 5.68 -21.21
C ASP A 35 1.24 4.79 -20.17
N PHE A 36 2.54 4.51 -20.34
CA PHE A 36 3.30 3.69 -19.41
C PHE A 36 4.56 4.41 -18.92
N VAL A 37 4.42 5.16 -17.83
CA VAL A 37 5.59 5.62 -17.07
C VAL A 37 6.05 4.46 -16.19
N ILE A 38 7.01 3.65 -16.67
CA ILE A 38 7.95 2.98 -15.76
C ILE A 38 8.70 4.13 -15.09
N PRO A 39 8.45 4.43 -13.81
CA PRO A 39 9.30 5.39 -13.15
C PRO A 39 10.65 4.70 -12.99
N ALA A 40 11.73 5.44 -13.32
CA ALA A 40 13.12 5.01 -13.37
C ALA A 40 13.44 3.86 -12.40
N GLU A 41 14.26 2.88 -12.86
CA GLU A 41 14.83 1.81 -12.03
C GLU A 41 14.92 2.26 -10.57
N ASN A 42 14.10 1.64 -9.69
CA ASN A 42 13.91 1.95 -8.26
C ASN A 42 12.64 2.74 -7.84
N MET A 43 11.64 2.94 -8.71
CA MET A 43 10.31 3.44 -8.31
C MET A 43 9.23 2.39 -8.58
N SER A 44 8.37 2.12 -7.60
CA SER A 44 7.23 1.21 -7.77
C SER A 44 6.29 1.76 -8.84
N PRO A 45 5.88 0.94 -9.84
CA PRO A 45 5.06 1.43 -10.93
C PRO A 45 3.73 1.98 -10.40
N VAL A 46 3.34 3.15 -10.90
CA VAL A 46 2.06 3.76 -10.55
C VAL A 46 1.03 3.25 -11.54
N TRP A 47 0.05 2.50 -11.05
CA TRP A 47 -1.09 2.11 -11.87
C TRP A 47 -2.00 3.31 -12.12
N GLN A 48 -1.95 3.85 -13.34
CA GLN A 48 -2.77 4.99 -13.75
C GLN A 48 -4.19 4.52 -14.07
N LEU A 49 -5.06 4.58 -13.06
CA LEU A 49 -6.49 4.32 -13.20
C LEU A 49 -7.27 5.58 -12.85
N HIS A 50 -8.08 6.06 -13.78
CA HIS A 50 -9.00 7.16 -13.51
C HIS A 50 -10.11 6.66 -12.57
N LEU A 51 -10.33 7.37 -11.47
CA LEU A 51 -11.39 7.09 -10.51
C LEU A 51 -12.20 8.36 -10.29
N ASP A 52 -13.50 8.26 -10.52
CA ASP A 52 -14.40 9.39 -10.36
C ASP A 52 -14.49 9.84 -8.90
N PRO A 53 -14.69 11.15 -8.65
CA PRO A 53 -14.94 11.64 -7.31
C PRO A 53 -16.34 11.25 -6.86
N VAL A 54 -16.47 10.78 -5.62
CA VAL A 54 -17.75 10.45 -4.97
C VAL A 54 -17.85 11.15 -3.63
N LEU A 55 -19.06 11.58 -3.26
CA LEU A 55 -19.33 12.18 -1.96
C LEU A 55 -19.76 11.10 -0.98
N MET A 56 -19.04 11.00 0.14
CA MET A 56 -19.34 10.01 1.17
C MET A 56 -19.33 10.63 2.57
N GLU A 57 -20.22 10.13 3.42
CA GLU A 57 -20.20 10.39 4.86
C GLU A 57 -19.73 9.12 5.60
N ILE A 58 -19.07 9.31 6.75
CA ILE A 58 -18.66 8.19 7.60
C ILE A 58 -19.86 7.75 8.45
N HIS A 59 -20.24 6.48 8.30
CA HIS A 59 -21.30 5.87 9.08
C HIS A 59 -20.83 4.58 9.75
N ASN A 60 -21.52 4.21 10.82
CA ASN A 60 -21.37 2.87 11.39
C ASN A 60 -21.88 1.84 10.38
N SER A 61 -21.16 0.73 10.27
CA SER A 61 -21.54 -0.38 9.41
C SER A 61 -22.12 -1.52 10.25
N ALA A 62 -23.15 -2.19 9.73
CA ALA A 62 -23.59 -3.49 10.25
C ALA A 62 -22.70 -4.65 9.75
N ARG A 63 -21.76 -4.35 8.84
CA ARG A 63 -20.76 -5.27 8.27
C ARG A 63 -19.41 -5.10 8.94
N TYR A 64 -18.54 -6.08 8.77
CA TYR A 64 -17.16 -6.10 9.27
C TYR A 64 -17.09 -6.13 10.80
N ALA A 65 -17.98 -6.92 11.41
CA ALA A 65 -17.94 -7.16 12.85
C ALA A 65 -16.57 -7.72 13.28
N LEU A 66 -16.18 -7.46 14.54
CA LEU A 66 -14.93 -8.00 15.08
C LEU A 66 -14.94 -9.53 15.10
N ASN A 67 -16.06 -10.12 15.55
CA ASN A 67 -16.31 -11.56 15.61
C ASN A 67 -17.74 -11.89 15.12
N GLY A 68 -18.08 -13.18 15.09
CA GLY A 68 -19.39 -13.68 14.70
C GLY A 68 -19.33 -14.59 13.48
N SER A 69 -20.44 -15.28 13.20
CA SER A 69 -20.50 -16.31 12.14
C SER A 69 -20.23 -15.79 10.73
N GLN A 70 -20.53 -14.51 10.47
CA GLN A 70 -20.30 -13.88 9.17
C GLN A 70 -18.99 -13.08 9.09
N ALA A 71 -18.36 -12.76 10.23
CA ALA A 71 -17.25 -11.81 10.28
C ALA A 71 -16.09 -12.24 9.36
N ASP A 72 -15.63 -13.47 9.47
CA ASP A 72 -14.49 -13.94 8.67
C ASP A 72 -14.77 -13.91 7.17
N ALA A 73 -16.01 -14.20 6.75
CA ALA A 73 -16.42 -14.10 5.35
C ALA A 73 -16.47 -12.65 4.87
N GLU A 74 -17.02 -11.73 5.67
CA GLU A 74 -17.08 -10.31 5.34
C GLU A 74 -15.68 -9.70 5.21
N TRP A 75 -14.78 -9.99 6.16
CA TRP A 75 -13.40 -9.51 6.10
C TRP A 75 -12.60 -10.12 4.94
N ALA A 76 -12.83 -11.40 4.62
CA ALA A 76 -12.22 -12.04 3.45
C ALA A 76 -12.68 -11.40 2.13
N ALA A 77 -13.94 -11.00 2.04
CA ALA A 77 -14.52 -10.39 0.84
C ALA A 77 -13.97 -8.98 0.49
N LEU A 78 -13.19 -8.36 1.38
CA LEU A 78 -12.48 -7.11 1.08
C LEU A 78 -11.41 -7.27 0.01
N ILE A 79 -10.89 -8.49 -0.16
CA ILE A 79 -9.83 -8.81 -1.11
C ILE A 79 -10.43 -9.60 -2.27
N PRO A 80 -10.18 -9.21 -3.54
CA PRO A 80 -10.61 -9.98 -4.70
C PRO A 80 -10.09 -11.43 -4.68
N LEU A 81 -10.78 -12.34 -5.38
CA LEU A 81 -10.47 -13.78 -5.40
C LEU A 81 -9.02 -14.11 -5.81
N GLY A 82 -8.36 -13.26 -6.61
CA GLY A 82 -6.93 -13.36 -6.94
C GLY A 82 -5.96 -12.71 -5.94
N GLY A 83 -6.37 -12.49 -4.68
CA GLY A 83 -5.52 -11.93 -3.63
C GLY A 83 -5.19 -10.44 -3.77
N GLY A 84 -5.83 -9.75 -4.72
CA GLY A 84 -5.53 -8.36 -5.04
C GLY A 84 -4.21 -8.16 -5.80
N ILE A 85 -3.73 -9.22 -6.44
CA ILE A 85 -2.57 -9.18 -7.34
C ILE A 85 -3.04 -8.77 -8.74
N VAL A 86 -2.26 -7.89 -9.36
CA VAL A 86 -2.37 -7.48 -10.77
C VAL A 86 -1.02 -7.71 -11.44
N ASN A 87 -1.02 -8.13 -12.70
CA ASN A 87 0.20 -8.26 -13.48
C ASN A 87 0.32 -7.09 -14.46
N LEU A 88 1.48 -6.43 -14.49
CA LEU A 88 1.70 -5.22 -15.29
C LEU A 88 3.02 -5.30 -16.08
N GLY A 89 3.10 -4.50 -17.15
CA GLY A 89 4.29 -4.38 -17.98
C GLY A 89 4.48 -5.52 -18.99
N PRO A 90 5.48 -5.41 -19.88
CA PRO A 90 5.76 -6.40 -20.92
C PRO A 90 6.15 -7.77 -20.34
N ASP A 91 6.81 -7.78 -19.17
CA ASP A 91 7.27 -8.99 -18.49
C ASP A 91 6.19 -9.61 -17.57
N ASN A 92 4.97 -9.04 -17.56
CA ASN A 92 3.84 -9.53 -16.77
C ASN A 92 4.17 -9.66 -15.26
N GLU A 93 4.87 -8.67 -14.72
CA GLU A 93 5.31 -8.66 -13.32
C GLU A 93 4.13 -8.53 -12.36
N ALA A 94 4.15 -9.32 -11.28
CA ALA A 94 3.08 -9.36 -10.29
C ALA A 94 3.23 -8.26 -9.24
N PHE A 95 2.16 -7.49 -9.03
CA PHE A 95 2.08 -6.43 -8.03
C PHE A 95 0.84 -6.60 -7.15
N MET A 96 1.00 -6.47 -5.83
CA MET A 96 -0.14 -6.31 -4.93
C MET A 96 -0.54 -4.84 -4.86
N LEU A 97 -1.81 -4.52 -5.11
CA LEU A 97 -2.27 -3.15 -4.93
C LEU A 97 -2.22 -2.76 -3.45
N SER A 98 -1.66 -1.58 -3.18
CA SER A 98 -1.50 -1.06 -1.82
C SER A 98 -2.80 -1.02 -1.01
N ILE A 99 -3.95 -0.80 -1.65
CA ILE A 99 -5.25 -0.80 -0.95
C ILE A 99 -5.62 -2.20 -0.43
N PHE A 100 -5.41 -3.24 -1.23
CA PHE A 100 -5.69 -4.61 -0.81
C PHE A 100 -4.72 -5.08 0.27
N HIS A 101 -3.46 -4.63 0.22
CA HIS A 101 -2.53 -4.87 1.31
C HIS A 101 -3.02 -4.21 2.62
N GLN A 102 -3.45 -2.95 2.57
CA GLN A 102 -4.02 -2.26 3.74
C GLN A 102 -5.25 -3.00 4.31
N LEU A 103 -6.19 -3.40 3.45
CA LEU A 103 -7.39 -4.14 3.85
C LEU A 103 -7.05 -5.51 4.45
N LYS A 104 -6.10 -6.23 3.87
CA LYS A 104 -5.60 -7.51 4.42
C LYS A 104 -4.97 -7.31 5.80
N CYS A 105 -4.21 -6.24 5.98
CA CYS A 105 -3.59 -5.91 7.25
C CYS A 105 -4.62 -5.60 8.36
N LEU A 106 -5.75 -5.00 8.02
CA LEU A 106 -6.83 -4.80 8.99
C LEU A 106 -7.42 -6.13 9.50
N ASP A 107 -7.61 -7.12 8.62
CA ASP A 107 -8.06 -8.46 9.02
C ASP A 107 -7.03 -9.20 9.88
N ILE A 108 -5.73 -9.06 9.57
CA ILE A 108 -4.65 -9.61 10.39
C ILE A 108 -4.70 -9.03 11.81
N ILE A 109 -4.79 -7.69 11.93
CA ILE A 109 -4.87 -7.01 13.22
C ILE A 109 -6.11 -7.45 14.00
N ARG A 110 -7.28 -7.55 13.34
CA ARG A 110 -8.52 -8.03 13.96
C ARG A 110 -8.37 -9.43 14.54
N LYS A 111 -7.83 -10.38 13.76
CA LYS A 111 -7.63 -11.77 14.22
C LYS A 111 -6.66 -11.85 15.40
N ASP A 112 -5.60 -11.05 15.36
CA ASP A 112 -4.64 -10.96 16.45
C ASP A 112 -5.26 -10.39 17.73
N TYR A 113 -6.09 -9.35 17.58
CA TYR A 113 -6.87 -8.76 18.68
C TYR A 113 -7.81 -9.78 19.32
N LEU A 114 -8.56 -10.55 18.52
CA LEU A 114 -9.44 -11.60 19.04
C LEU A 114 -8.67 -12.70 19.79
N ALA A 115 -7.53 -13.14 19.26
CA ALA A 115 -6.66 -14.10 19.95
C ALA A 115 -6.16 -13.56 21.29
N GLY A 116 -5.93 -12.24 21.38
CA GLY A 116 -5.66 -11.53 22.62
C GLY A 116 -6.80 -11.61 23.63
N MET A 117 -8.04 -11.37 23.18
CA MET A 117 -9.23 -11.41 24.05
C MET A 117 -9.47 -12.79 24.67
N THR A 118 -9.14 -13.87 23.97
CA THR A 118 -9.31 -15.24 24.48
C THR A 118 -8.10 -15.75 25.27
N GLY A 119 -7.04 -14.94 25.40
CA GLY A 119 -5.77 -15.36 25.99
C GLY A 119 -4.98 -16.36 25.15
N ALA A 120 -5.44 -16.68 23.93
CA ALA A 120 -4.73 -17.57 23.01
C ALA A 120 -3.42 -16.94 22.51
N ARG A 121 -3.28 -15.62 22.62
CA ARG A 121 -2.07 -14.88 22.30
C ARG A 121 -1.88 -13.73 23.29
N THR A 122 -0.69 -13.62 23.88
CA THR A 122 -0.35 -12.54 24.82
C THR A 122 0.56 -11.47 24.21
N ILE A 123 1.22 -11.79 23.10
CA ILE A 123 2.14 -10.90 22.39
C ILE A 123 1.67 -10.76 20.93
N PRO A 124 1.54 -9.54 20.39
CA PRO A 124 1.14 -9.34 18.99
C PRO A 124 2.06 -10.08 18.02
N SER A 125 1.47 -10.66 16.96
CA SER A 125 2.25 -11.36 15.94
C SER A 125 3.21 -10.41 15.20
N GLY A 126 4.30 -10.95 14.64
CA GLY A 126 5.20 -10.16 13.79
C GLY A 126 4.49 -9.54 12.58
N ALA A 127 3.48 -10.23 12.04
CA ALA A 127 2.62 -9.72 10.98
C ALA A 127 1.78 -8.51 11.45
N THR A 128 1.25 -8.55 12.67
CA THR A 128 0.53 -7.41 13.28
C THR A 128 1.44 -6.21 13.44
N GLN A 129 2.66 -6.41 13.94
CA GLN A 129 3.63 -5.32 14.12
C GLN A 129 3.98 -4.68 12.77
N HIS A 130 4.24 -5.50 11.74
CA HIS A 130 4.42 -5.03 10.37
C HIS A 130 3.20 -4.24 9.88
N CYS A 131 2.01 -4.80 10.00
CA CYS A 131 0.77 -4.20 9.52
C CYS A 131 0.45 -2.87 10.19
N ILE A 132 0.64 -2.74 11.50
CA ILE A 132 0.45 -1.47 12.20
C ILE A 132 1.44 -0.41 11.69
N ASN A 133 2.71 -0.78 11.50
CA ASN A 133 3.68 0.17 10.97
C ASN A 133 3.39 0.55 9.51
N TYR A 134 2.92 -0.39 8.69
CA TYR A 134 2.50 -0.14 7.31
C TYR A 134 1.29 0.80 7.25
N LEU A 135 0.22 0.50 8.00
CA LEU A 135 -0.97 1.35 8.06
C LEU A 135 -0.66 2.75 8.60
N ARG A 136 0.22 2.87 9.61
CA ARG A 136 0.69 4.16 10.11
C ARG A 136 1.32 5.00 9.00
N GLN A 137 2.20 4.40 8.19
CA GLN A 137 2.83 5.11 7.07
C GLN A 137 1.79 5.53 6.02
N MET A 138 0.86 4.65 5.66
CA MET A 138 -0.18 4.95 4.68
C MET A 138 -1.12 6.08 5.13
N VAL A 139 -1.53 6.08 6.41
CA VAL A 139 -2.36 7.15 7.00
C VAL A 139 -1.62 8.49 6.97
N LEU A 140 -0.33 8.51 7.29
CA LEU A 140 0.47 9.74 7.26
C LEU A 140 0.60 10.30 5.84
N CYS A 141 0.83 9.45 4.84
CA CYS A 141 0.96 9.85 3.44
C CYS A 141 -0.34 10.38 2.82
N ARG A 142 -1.51 9.94 3.31
CA ARG A 142 -2.83 10.25 2.71
C ARG A 142 -3.80 10.86 3.73
N SER A 143 -3.26 11.55 4.73
CA SER A 143 -4.08 12.14 5.80
C SER A 143 -5.01 13.22 5.24
N ASN A 144 -6.29 13.13 5.63
CA ASN A 144 -7.27 14.16 5.31
C ASN A 144 -7.15 15.30 6.33
N LYS A 145 -7.01 16.54 5.85
CA LYS A 145 -6.90 17.77 6.65
C LYS A 145 -8.23 18.51 6.86
N GLN A 146 -9.35 17.87 6.54
CA GLN A 146 -10.68 18.46 6.74
C GLN A 146 -10.92 18.76 8.22
N LEU A 147 -11.33 20.00 8.50
CA LEU A 147 -11.71 20.41 9.85
C LEU A 147 -13.01 19.73 10.25
N LEU A 148 -13.06 19.23 11.48
CA LEU A 148 -14.28 18.69 12.08
C LEU A 148 -14.91 19.76 12.97
N ARG A 149 -16.24 19.91 12.88
CA ARG A 149 -16.96 20.86 13.73
C ARG A 149 -16.93 20.37 15.18
N VAL A 150 -16.59 21.25 16.11
CA VAL A 150 -16.81 21.01 17.54
C VAL A 150 -18.20 21.52 17.88
N VAL A 151 -19.09 20.63 18.34
CA VAL A 151 -20.50 20.98 18.65
C VAL A 151 -20.65 21.41 20.11
N ASP A 152 -19.68 21.08 20.97
CA ASP A 152 -19.65 21.55 22.35
C ASP A 152 -18.22 21.89 22.79
N ILE A 153 -17.86 23.17 22.74
CA ILE A 153 -16.52 23.66 23.12
C ILE A 153 -16.36 23.92 24.62
N TYR A 154 -17.44 23.84 25.41
CA TYR A 154 -17.44 24.20 26.83
C TYR A 154 -17.68 23.00 27.75
N SER A 155 -18.09 21.85 27.22
CA SER A 155 -18.18 20.59 27.96
C SER A 155 -17.21 19.52 27.42
N ASN A 156 -17.69 18.51 26.69
CA ASN A 156 -16.95 17.30 26.35
C ASN A 156 -16.14 17.38 25.05
N HIS A 157 -16.02 18.56 24.42
CA HIS A 157 -15.39 18.73 23.11
C HIS A 157 -15.94 17.74 22.08
N PHE A 158 -17.27 17.60 22.02
CA PHE A 158 -17.89 16.59 21.17
C PHE A 158 -17.72 16.95 19.69
N ILE A 159 -17.10 16.04 18.95
CA ILE A 159 -16.94 16.11 17.50
C ILE A 159 -17.86 15.04 16.89
N PRO A 160 -19.01 15.40 16.31
CA PRO A 160 -19.88 14.42 15.68
C PRO A 160 -19.13 13.76 14.50
N PRO A 161 -19.10 12.41 14.44
CA PRO A 161 -18.53 11.72 13.29
C PRO A 161 -19.41 11.84 12.03
N ARG A 162 -20.69 12.19 12.22
CA ARG A 162 -21.75 12.31 11.21
C ARG A 162 -21.95 13.77 10.75
N GLY A 163 -22.57 13.94 9.58
CA GLY A 163 -22.85 15.22 8.95
C GLY A 163 -21.64 15.87 8.26
N ILE A 164 -20.55 15.11 8.06
CA ILE A 164 -19.33 15.57 7.40
C ILE A 164 -19.15 14.79 6.11
N VAL A 165 -19.52 15.42 5.01
CA VAL A 165 -19.34 14.90 3.66
C VAL A 165 -17.87 15.07 3.25
N ARG A 166 -17.31 14.03 2.64
CA ARG A 166 -15.95 13.96 2.11
C ARG A 166 -15.99 13.65 0.63
N THR A 167 -15.09 14.27 -0.12
CA THR A 167 -14.82 13.87 -1.51
C THR A 167 -13.83 12.72 -1.49
N CYS A 168 -14.31 11.53 -1.83
CA CYS A 168 -13.54 10.30 -1.97
C CYS A 168 -13.34 9.97 -3.45
N ARG A 169 -12.53 8.95 -3.74
CA ARG A 169 -12.45 8.33 -5.07
C ARG A 169 -13.35 7.11 -5.08
N ASP A 170 -14.06 6.87 -6.18
CA ASP A 170 -14.87 5.66 -6.32
C ASP A 170 -13.95 4.46 -6.53
N TRP A 171 -13.86 3.61 -5.52
CA TRP A 171 -13.02 2.41 -5.59
C TRP A 171 -13.70 1.26 -6.33
N THR A 172 -14.98 1.35 -6.69
CA THR A 172 -15.65 0.31 -7.50
C THR A 172 -14.90 0.07 -8.82
N GLY A 173 -14.39 1.14 -9.45
CA GLY A 173 -13.54 1.04 -10.65
C GLY A 173 -12.25 0.23 -10.44
N VAL A 174 -11.65 0.26 -9.23
CA VAL A 174 -10.48 -0.57 -8.92
C VAL A 174 -10.85 -2.05 -8.87
N TYR A 175 -11.96 -2.39 -8.20
CA TYR A 175 -12.42 -3.77 -8.12
C TYR A 175 -12.82 -4.32 -9.49
N GLN A 176 -13.54 -3.53 -10.28
CA GLN A 176 -13.91 -3.89 -11.66
C GLN A 176 -12.68 -4.15 -12.50
N ARG A 177 -11.72 -3.22 -12.50
CA ARG A 177 -10.52 -3.36 -13.32
C ARG A 177 -9.65 -4.56 -12.91
N VAL A 178 -9.55 -4.84 -11.61
CA VAL A 178 -8.85 -6.03 -11.12
C VAL A 178 -9.55 -7.31 -11.56
N ALA A 179 -10.87 -7.35 -11.50
CA ALA A 179 -11.66 -8.49 -11.98
C ALA A 179 -11.45 -8.71 -13.48
N GLU A 180 -11.53 -7.65 -14.29
CA GLU A 180 -11.26 -7.71 -15.73
C GLU A 180 -9.86 -8.26 -16.03
N MET A 181 -8.83 -7.83 -15.29
CA MET A 181 -7.47 -8.33 -15.47
C MET A 181 -7.31 -9.80 -15.07
N GLN A 182 -8.06 -10.26 -14.07
CA GLN A 182 -8.06 -11.65 -13.63
C GLN A 182 -8.81 -12.55 -14.62
N GLU A 183 -9.91 -12.06 -15.20
CA GLU A 183 -10.66 -12.72 -16.25
C GLU A 183 -9.89 -12.74 -17.57
N SER A 184 -9.23 -11.64 -17.94
CA SER A 184 -8.40 -11.56 -19.15
C SER A 184 -7.10 -12.34 -19.01
N GLY A 185 -6.51 -12.43 -17.81
CA GLY A 185 -5.42 -13.36 -17.51
C GLY A 185 -5.85 -14.83 -17.54
N ALA A 186 -7.15 -15.12 -17.39
CA ALA A 186 -7.75 -16.42 -17.65
C ALA A 186 -8.18 -16.61 -19.14
N ALA A 187 -8.25 -15.53 -19.92
CA ALA A 187 -8.68 -15.50 -21.32
C ALA A 187 -7.59 -15.10 -22.34
N ALA A 188 -6.33 -14.95 -21.90
CA ALA A 188 -5.19 -14.66 -22.76
C ALA A 188 -4.29 -15.88 -22.94
N GLN A 189 -4.82 -16.92 -23.60
CA GLN A 189 -4.08 -17.83 -24.48
C GLN A 189 -5.10 -18.27 -25.56
N PRO A 190 -4.85 -17.98 -26.86
CA PRO A 190 -3.71 -18.48 -27.61
C PRO A 190 -2.52 -17.52 -27.75
#